data_AF-A0A3B9LBM9-F1
#
_entry.id   AF-A0A3B9LBM9-F1
#
_cell.length_a   1.000
_cell.length_b   1.000
_cell.length_c   1.000
_cell.angle_alpha   90.00
_cell.angle_beta   90.00
_cell.angle_gamma   90.00
#
_symmetry.space_group_name_H-M   'P 1'
#
loop_
_entity.id
_entity.type
_entity.pdbx_description
1 polymer ?
#
loop_
_entity_poly.entity_id
_entity_poly.type
_entity_poly.pdbx_seq_one_letter_code
_entity_poly.pdbx_strand_id
1 'polypeptide(L)'
;PFAALDAMTREQLYGDIQRIWEKRRKTIIFVTHNVREAACLADRVVIMSPTPGRIREVFEIVLPRPRDFNSIEIAQHASTLTAALKGHGAHATLTG
;
A
#
# COMPACT_ATOMS: atom_id res chain seq x y z
N PRO A 1 -4.05 7.54 -2.20
CA PRO A 1 -4.81 8.81 -2.08
C PRO A 1 -4.32 9.96 -2.98
N PHE A 2 -3.42 9.73 -3.94
CA PHE A 2 -2.84 10.79 -4.77
C PHE A 2 -3.21 10.66 -6.26
N ALA A 3 -4.24 9.86 -6.57
CA ALA A 3 -4.60 9.48 -7.94
C ALA A 3 -5.01 10.66 -8.86
N ALA A 4 -5.33 11.83 -8.30
CA ALA A 4 -5.68 13.03 -9.06
C ALA A 4 -4.48 13.85 -9.56
N LEU A 5 -3.26 13.49 -9.16
CA LEU A 5 -2.02 14.15 -9.58
C LEU A 5 -1.43 13.47 -10.82
N ASP A 6 -0.74 14.25 -11.66
CA ASP A 6 0.09 13.69 -12.72
C ASP A 6 1.23 12.83 -12.15
N ALA A 7 1.85 12.01 -13.00
CA ALA A 7 2.83 11.02 -12.58
C ALA A 7 4.05 11.63 -11.89
N MET A 8 4.60 12.73 -12.44
CA MET A 8 5.82 13.36 -11.90
C MET A 8 5.53 14.05 -10.57
N THR A 9 4.46 14.82 -10.47
CA THR A 9 4.07 15.50 -9.23
C THR A 9 3.78 14.49 -8.12
N ARG A 10 3.15 13.37 -8.47
CA ARG A 10 2.84 12.30 -7.52
C ARG A 10 4.08 11.59 -7.00
N GLU A 11 5.06 11.31 -7.86
CA GLU A 11 6.33 10.70 -7.48
C GLU A 11 7.14 11.63 -6.55
N GLN A 12 7.20 12.92 -6.87
CA GLN A 12 7.81 13.92 -6.00
C GLN A 12 7.15 13.94 -4.61
N LEU A 13 5.82 13.90 -4.56
CA LEU A 13 5.08 13.88 -3.31
C LEU A 13 5.35 12.62 -2.46
N TYR A 14 5.52 11.46 -3.10
CA TYR A 14 5.93 10.24 -2.39
C TYR A 14 7.30 10.41 -1.72
N GLY A 15 8.26 10.99 -2.43
CA GLY A 15 9.58 11.32 -1.87
C GLY A 15 9.48 12.29 -0.69
N ASP A 16 8.68 13.35 -0.82
CA ASP A 16 8.50 14.33 0.25
C ASP A 16 7.86 13.74 1.51
N ILE A 17 6.85 12.87 1.36
CA ILE A 17 6.24 12.17 2.49
C ILE A 17 7.27 11.33 3.25
N GLN A 18 8.09 10.56 2.52
CA GLN A 18 9.13 9.72 3.13
C GLN A 18 10.15 10.59 3.89
N ARG A 19 10.61 11.67 3.28
CA ARG A 19 11.55 12.63 3.90
C ARG A 19 10.97 13.29 5.16
N ILE A 20 9.69 13.68 5.14
CA ILE A 20 9.02 14.27 6.31
C ILE A 20 8.93 13.24 7.43
N TRP A 21 8.54 12.00 7.09
CA TRP A 21 8.46 10.92 8.07
C TRP A 21 9.83 10.60 8.68
N GLU A 22 10.89 10.50 7.89
CA GLU A 22 12.24 10.24 8.39
C GLU A 22 12.70 11.31 9.38
N LYS A 23 12.43 12.58 9.08
CA LYS A 23 12.81 13.72 9.93
C LYS A 23 11.98 13.86 11.20
N ARG A 24 10.70 13.50 11.17
CA ARG A 24 9.75 13.82 12.25
C ARG A 24 9.21 12.61 13.00
N ARG A 25 9.41 11.40 12.45
CA ARG A 25 8.93 10.10 12.95
C ARG A 25 7.47 10.13 13.40
N LYS A 26 6.62 10.85 12.66
CA LYS A 26 5.18 10.93 12.95
C LYS A 26 4.49 9.65 12.50
N THR A 27 3.44 9.26 13.23
CA THR A 27 2.54 8.20 12.77
C THR A 27 1.67 8.75 11.64
N ILE A 28 1.69 8.08 10.49
CA ILE A 28 0.89 8.45 9.32
C ILE A 28 0.02 7.26 8.94
N ILE A 29 -1.27 7.51 8.70
CA ILE A 29 -2.21 6.51 8.20
C ILE A 29 -2.66 6.96 6.81
N PHE A 30 -2.48 6.09 5.81
CA PHE A 30 -2.97 6.30 4.46
C PHE A 30 -4.06 5.29 4.13
N VAL A 31 -5.16 5.77 3.56
CA VAL A 31 -6.17 4.93 2.91
C VAL A 31 -5.97 5.06 1.41
N THR A 32 -5.74 3.94 0.73
CA THR A 32 -5.51 3.92 -0.71
C THR A 32 -6.03 2.63 -1.33
N HIS A 33 -6.48 2.73 -2.59
CA HIS A 33 -6.77 1.58 -3.45
C HIS A 33 -5.56 1.18 -4.31
N ASN A 34 -4.46 1.95 -4.26
CA ASN A 34 -3.25 1.66 -5.02
C ASN A 34 -2.27 0.84 -4.18
N VAL A 35 -2.11 -0.43 -4.54
CA VAL A 35 -1.20 -1.38 -3.88
C VAL A 35 0.27 -0.96 -3.92
N ARG A 36 0.70 -0.25 -4.96
CA ARG A 36 2.09 0.21 -5.09
C ARG A 36 2.36 1.42 -4.19
N GLU A 37 1.37 2.30 -4.03
CA GLU A 37 1.43 3.36 -3.01
C GLU A 37 1.55 2.76 -1.60
N ALA A 38 0.74 1.74 -1.31
CA ALA A 38 0.77 1.07 -0.02
C ALA A 38 2.14 0.42 0.24
N ALA A 39 2.68 -0.31 -0.74
CA ALA A 39 4.01 -0.91 -0.65
C ALA A 39 5.13 0.13 -0.49
N CYS A 40 5.06 1.24 -1.23
CA CYS A 40 6.11 2.27 -1.18
C CYS A 40 6.10 3.03 0.15
N LEU A 41 4.94 3.52 0.61
CA LEU A 41 4.89 4.48 1.71
C LEU A 41 4.76 3.83 3.09
N ALA A 42 4.14 2.66 3.19
CA ALA A 42 3.77 2.09 4.49
C ALA A 42 4.86 1.21 5.10
N ASP A 43 4.99 1.24 6.43
CA ASP A 43 5.69 0.17 7.17
C ASP A 43 4.80 -1.08 7.31
N ARG A 44 3.49 -0.86 7.41
CA ARG A 44 2.47 -1.90 7.57
C ARG A 44 1.29 -1.63 6.64
N VAL A 45 0.88 -2.64 5.89
CA VAL A 45 -0.30 -2.59 5.02
C VAL A 45 -1.40 -3.45 5.63
N VAL A 46 -2.54 -2.84 5.93
CA VAL A 46 -3.71 -3.53 6.48
C VAL A 46 -4.73 -3.71 5.35
N ILE A 47 -5.07 -4.96 5.04
CA ILE A 47 -6.13 -5.28 4.09
C ILE A 47 -7.44 -5.46 4.85
N MET A 48 -8.46 -4.70 4.45
CA MET A 48 -9.82 -4.81 4.98
C MET A 48 -10.70 -5.69 4.08
N SER A 49 -11.57 -6.50 4.68
CA SER A 49 -12.64 -7.19 3.95
C SER A 49 -13.73 -6.19 3.53
N PRO A 50 -14.37 -6.38 2.36
CA PRO A 50 -15.39 -5.47 1.86
C PRO A 50 -16.68 -5.49 2.69
N THR A 51 -17.15 -6.66 3.15
CA THR A 51 -18.33 -6.78 4.03
C THR A 51 -18.28 -8.09 4.83
N PRO A 52 -18.49 -8.07 6.17
CA PRO A 52 -18.41 -6.90 7.04
C PRO A 52 -16.98 -6.34 7.08
N GLY A 53 -16.81 -5.03 7.29
CA GLY A 53 -15.49 -4.39 7.36
C GLY A 53 -14.68 -4.92 8.56
N ARG A 54 -13.72 -5.79 8.29
CA ARG A 54 -12.80 -6.38 9.28
C ARG A 54 -11.39 -6.35 8.76
N ILE A 55 -10.42 -6.34 9.66
CA ILE A 55 -9.03 -6.59 9.30
C ILE A 55 -8.96 -8.04 8.87
N ARG A 56 -8.54 -8.25 7.62
CA ARG A 56 -8.35 -9.59 7.08
C ARG A 56 -6.90 -10.02 7.21
N GLU A 57 -5.98 -9.13 6.86
CA GLU A 57 -4.56 -9.45 6.77
C GLU A 57 -3.72 -8.21 7.02
N VAL A 58 -2.53 -8.40 7.59
CA VAL A 58 -1.56 -7.35 7.84
C VAL A 58 -0.22 -7.79 7.26
N PHE A 59 0.37 -6.94 6.43
CA PHE A 59 1.67 -7.13 5.82
C PHE A 59 2.67 -6.15 6.40
N GLU A 60 3.89 -6.61 6.64
CA GLU A 60 5.02 -5.74 6.96
C GLU A 60 5.85 -5.48 5.70
N ILE A 61 6.25 -4.23 5.49
CA ILE A 61 7.16 -3.84 4.41
C ILE A 61 8.52 -3.52 5.03
N VAL A 62 9.37 -4.53 5.10
CA VAL A 62 10.71 -4.44 5.68
C VAL A 62 11.70 -3.97 4.61
N LEU A 63 11.54 -2.72 4.18
CA LEU A 63 12.46 -2.05 3.26
C LEU A 63 12.96 -0.73 3.86
N PRO A 64 14.27 -0.40 3.73
CA PRO A 64 14.78 0.88 4.16
C PRO A 64 14.12 2.01 3.37
N ARG A 65 14.05 3.20 3.97
CA ARG A 65 13.66 4.45 3.29
C ARG A 65 14.92 5.26 2.95
N PRO A 66 14.91 6.09 1.89
CA PRO A 66 13.80 6.29 0.94
C PRO A 66 13.64 5.13 -0.04
N ARG A 67 12.39 4.82 -0.38
CA ARG A 67 12.00 3.77 -1.32
C ARG A 67 11.65 4.40 -2.66
N ASP A 68 12.22 3.85 -3.72
CA ASP A 68 11.86 4.18 -5.09
C ASP A 68 10.56 3.46 -5.48
N PHE A 69 9.55 4.23 -5.89
CA PHE A 69 8.25 3.72 -6.32
C PHE A 69 8.35 2.76 -7.52
N ASN A 70 9.38 2.95 -8.36
CA ASN A 70 9.63 2.17 -9.57
C ASN A 70 10.59 0.98 -9.35
N SER A 71 11.11 0.81 -8.13
CA SER A 71 12.01 -0.30 -7.81
C SER A 71 11.34 -1.68 -7.94
N ILE A 72 12.18 -2.71 -8.13
CA ILE A 72 11.75 -4.10 -8.27
C ILE A 72 11.16 -4.60 -6.95
N GLU A 73 11.75 -4.24 -5.83
CA GLU A 73 11.33 -4.61 -4.48
C GLU A 73 9.91 -4.10 -4.21
N ILE A 74 9.62 -2.84 -4.56
CA ILE A 74 8.27 -2.29 -4.46
C ILE A 74 7.29 -3.00 -5.41
N ALA A 75 7.72 -3.34 -6.62
CA ALA A 75 6.90 -4.12 -7.54
C ALA A 75 6.56 -5.52 -7.00
N GLN A 76 7.51 -6.18 -6.33
CA GLN A 76 7.32 -7.49 -5.71
C GLN A 76 6.32 -7.41 -4.56
N HIS A 77 6.48 -6.48 -3.63
CA HIS A 77 5.53 -6.30 -2.53
C HIS A 77 4.13 -5.95 -3.05
N ALA A 78 4.02 -5.06 -4.05
CA ALA A 78 2.74 -4.72 -4.66
C ALA A 78 2.06 -5.93 -5.32
N SER A 79 2.84 -6.84 -5.92
CA SER A 79 2.34 -8.07 -6.51
C SER A 79 1.79 -9.02 -5.43
N THR A 80 2.50 -9.18 -4.31
CA THR A 80 2.02 -9.97 -3.16
C THR A 80 0.72 -9.40 -2.59
N LEU A 81 0.64 -8.08 -2.39
CA LEU A 81 -0.58 -7.41 -1.92
C LEU A 81 -1.74 -7.59 -2.90
N THR A 82 -1.48 -7.53 -4.20
CA THR A 82 -2.50 -7.77 -5.25
C THR A 82 -3.02 -9.20 -5.21
N ALA A 83 -2.12 -10.18 -5.07
CA ALA A 83 -2.52 -11.59 -4.95
C ALA A 83 -3.40 -11.81 -3.72
N ALA A 84 -3.02 -11.20 -2.59
CA ALA A 84 -3.79 -11.26 -1.34
C ALA A 84 -5.20 -10.67 -1.51
N LEU A 85 -5.34 -9.53 -2.19
CA LEU A 85 -6.64 -8.93 -2.51
C LEU A 85 -7.49 -9.85 -3.41
N LYS A 86 -6.90 -10.41 -4.48
CA LYS A 86 -7.59 -11.30 -5.45
C LYS A 86 -8.03 -12.64 -4.86
N GLY A 87 -7.33 -13.14 -3.83
CA GLY A 87 -7.69 -14.38 -3.14
C GLY A 87 -9.11 -14.43 -2.55
N HIS A 88 -9.84 -13.31 -2.56
CA HIS A 88 -11.28 -13.25 -2.22
C HIS A 88 -12.23 -13.81 -3.28
N GLY A 89 -11.81 -13.93 -4.54
CA GLY A 89 -12.72 -14.24 -5.64
C GLY A 89 -13.17 -15.71 -5.74
N ALA A 90 -12.46 -16.64 -5.11
CA ALA A 90 -12.68 -18.08 -5.32
C ALA A 90 -13.63 -18.76 -4.32
N HIS A 91 -13.99 -18.10 -3.21
CA HIS A 91 -14.78 -18.72 -2.13
C HIS A 91 -16.14 -18.04 -1.83
N ALA A 92 -16.52 -17.01 -2.59
CA ALA A 92 -17.71 -16.22 -2.28
C ALA A 92 -19.01 -16.63 -3.02
N THR A 93 -19.05 -17.76 -3.74
CA THR A 93 -20.22 -18.16 -4.58
C THR A 93 -20.94 -19.43 -4.12
N LEU A 94 -20.83 -19.88 -2.87
CA LEU A 94 -21.49 -21.13 -2.41
C LEU A 94 -22.38 -21.02 -1.16
N THR A 95 -22.95 -19.85 -0.87
CA THR A 95 -24.06 -19.79 0.09
C THR A 95 -24.94 -18.57 -0.16
N GLY A 96 -26.17 -18.84 -0.61
CA GLY A 96 -27.24 -17.86 -0.88
C GLY A 96 -28.28 -18.45 -1.80
#